data_AF-A0A2S5LE72-F1
#
_entry.id   AF-A0A2S5LE72-F1
#
_cell.length_a   1.000
_cell.length_b   1.000
_cell.length_c   1.000
_cell.angle_alpha   90.00
_cell.angle_beta   90.00
_cell.angle_gamma   90.00
#
_symmetry.space_group_name_H-M   'P 1'
#
loop_
_entity.id
_entity.type
_entity.pdbx_description
1 polymer ?
#
loop_
_entity_poly.entity_id
_entity_poly.type
_entity_poly.pdbx_seq_one_letter_code
_entity_poly.pdbx_strand_id
1 'polypeptide(L)' 'MGQEILINVTPQETRVAVLEQGIAQELHIERSSSLGIVGNVYRGKVCRV' A
#
# COMPACT_ATOMS: atom_id res chain seq x y z
N MET A 1 9.34 -23.69 -2.42
CA MET A 1 9.47 -22.42 -3.17
C MET A 1 8.46 -21.48 -2.55
N GLY A 2 8.93 -20.57 -1.71
CA GLY A 2 8.07 -19.67 -0.94
C GLY A 2 8.09 -18.29 -1.56
N GLN A 3 6.90 -17.70 -1.73
CA GLN A 3 6.76 -16.29 -1.98
C GLN A 3 6.61 -15.60 -0.62
N GLU A 4 7.39 -14.57 -0.37
CA GLU A 4 7.42 -13.87 0.91
C GLU A 4 7.03 -12.41 0.71
N ILE A 5 6.36 -11.83 1.70
CA ILE A 5 6.01 -10.41 1.70
C ILE A 5 6.71 -9.76 2.90
N LEU A 6 7.63 -8.85 2.62
CA LEU A 6 8.28 -8.03 3.64
C LEU A 6 7.63 -6.66 3.72
N ILE A 7 7.26 -6.26 4.93
CA ILE A 7 6.60 -4.98 5.20
C ILE A 7 7.52 -4.16 6.11
N ASN A 8 7.88 -2.96 5.65
CA ASN A 8 8.66 -1.98 6.42
C ASN A 8 7.85 -0.70 6.57
N VAL A 9 7.55 -0.32 7.81
CA VAL A 9 6.71 0.84 8.13
C VAL A 9 7.56 1.91 8.81
N THR A 10 7.48 3.13 8.27
CA THR A 10 8.01 4.36 8.87
C THR A 10 6.92 5.43 8.87
N PRO A 11 7.03 6.51 9.68
CA PRO A 11 6.04 7.59 9.65
C PRO A 11 5.85 8.25 8.27
N GLN A 12 6.92 8.30 7.46
CA GLN A 12 6.94 8.98 6.18
C GLN A 12 6.37 8.11 5.04
N GLU A 13 6.65 6.81 5.09
CA GLU A 13 6.27 5.86 4.04
C GLU A 13 6.13 4.43 4.56
N THR A 14 5.29 3.66 3.87
CA THR A 14 5.20 2.21 3.97
C THR A 14 5.79 1.59 2.72
N ARG A 15 6.66 0.59 2.90
CA ARG A 15 7.31 -0.16 1.81
C ARG A 15 6.95 -1.63 1.93
N VAL A 16 6.51 -2.21 0.82
CA VAL A 16 6.15 -3.63 0.74
C VAL A 16 6.95 -4.27 -0.39
N ALA A 17 7.76 -5.27 -0.07
CA ALA A 17 8.52 -6.04 -1.05
C ALA A 17 7.93 -7.44 -1.19
N VAL A 18 7.71 -7.87 -2.43
CA VAL A 18 7.38 -9.26 -2.76
C VAL A 18 8.67 -9.96 -3.16
N LEU A 19 9.04 -10.98 -2.39
CA LEU A 19 10.22 -11.79 -2.62
C LEU A 19 9.84 -13.14 -3.22
N GLU A 20 10.71 -13.63 -4.10
CA GLU A 20 10.69 -15.01 -4.56
C GLU A 20 12.09 -15.59 -4.36
N GLN A 21 12.18 -16.68 -3.58
CA GLN A 21 13.46 -17.31 -3.25
C GLN A 21 14.49 -16.34 -2.64
N GLY A 22 14.02 -15.39 -1.82
CA GLY A 22 14.84 -14.36 -1.19
C GLY A 22 15.26 -13.20 -2.10
N ILE A 23 14.84 -13.19 -3.37
CA ILE A 23 15.12 -12.12 -4.34
C ILE A 23 13.88 -11.22 -4.47
N ALA A 24 14.07 -9.90 -4.42
CA ALA A 24 12.99 -8.93 -4.58
C ALA A 24 12.55 -8.83 -6.04
N GLN A 25 11.28 -9.18 -6.27
CA GLN A 25 10.64 -9.14 -7.59
C GLN A 25 9.87 -7.82 -7.77
N GLU A 26 9.14 -7.39 -6.73
CA GLU A 26 8.37 -6.16 -6.75
C GLU A 26 8.57 -5.34 -5.47
N LEU A 27 8.51 -4.02 -5.61
CA LEU A 27 8.56 -3.07 -4.49
C LEU A 27 7.44 -2.04 -4.65
N HIS A 28 6.55 -2.01 -3.66
CA HIS A 28 5.47 -1.03 -3.54
C HIS A 28 5.83 -0.02 -2.46
N ILE A 29 5.70 1.28 -2.77
CA ILE A 29 5.99 2.37 -1.83
C ILE A 29 4.78 3.29 -1.76
N GLU A 30 4.20 3.43 -0.58
CA GLU A 30 3.10 4.33 -0.32
C GLU A 30 3.53 5.41 0.67
N ARG A 31 3.39 6.68 0.28
CA ARG A 31 3.78 7.83 1.08
C ARG A 31 2.56 8.47 1.72
N SER A 32 2.67 8.79 3.00
CA SER A 32 1.59 9.40 3.79
C SER A 32 1.12 10.74 3.21
N SER A 33 1.99 11.48 2.51
CA SER A 33 1.67 12.78 1.91
C SER A 33 0.95 12.70 0.56
N SER A 34 0.85 11.53 -0.06
CA SER A 34 0.34 11.36 -1.43
C SER A 34 -0.53 10.11 -1.57
N LEU A 35 -1.37 9.83 -0.58
CA LEU A 35 -2.30 8.70 -0.63
C LEU A 35 -3.29 8.87 -1.78
N GLY A 36 -3.43 7.82 -2.60
CA GLY A 36 -4.40 7.79 -3.69
C GLY A 36 -5.83 7.69 -3.17
N ILE A 37 -6.78 8.25 -3.92
CA ILE A 37 -8.22 8.12 -3.65
C ILE A 37 -8.94 7.18 -4.62
N VAL A 38 -8.25 6.73 -5.68
CA VAL A 38 -8.82 5.89 -6.72
C VAL A 38 -9.12 4.50 -6.15
N GLY A 39 -10.32 3.97 -6.42
CA GLY A 39 -10.75 2.67 -5.92
C GLY A 39 -11.32 2.69 -4.50
N ASN A 40 -11.30 3.85 -3.82
CA ASN A 40 -11.87 3.97 -2.49
C ASN A 40 -13.39 3.89 -2.54
N VAL A 41 -13.98 3.16 -1.59
CA VAL A 41 -15.43 3.06 -1.38
C VAL A 41 -15.74 3.68 -0.03
N TYR A 42 -16.63 4.66 -0.01
CA TYR A 42 -17.02 5.41 1.18
C TYR A 42 -18.51 5.28 1.47
N ARG A 43 -18.88 5.35 2.74
CA ARG A 43 -20.27 5.50 3.17
C ARG A 43 -20.58 6.99 3.35
N GLY A 44 -21.11 7.63 2.31
CA GLY A 44 -21.48 9.05 2.33
C GLY A 44 -22.82 9.33 3.03
N LYS A 45 -22.98 10.54 3.56
CA LYS A 45 -24.27 11.12 3.98
C LYS A 45 -24.70 12.18 2.96
N VAL A 46 -25.98 12.20 2.57
CA VAL A 46 -26.51 13.22 1.66
C VAL A 46 -26.57 14.57 2.38
N CYS A 47 -25.89 15.59 1.84
CA CYS A 47 -25.77 16.91 2.46
C CYS A 47 -26.76 17.95 1.90
N ARG A 48 -27.24 17.76 0.67
CA ARG A 48 -28.20 18.64 0.02
C ARG A 48 -29.04 17.84 -0.97
N VAL A 49 -30.34 18.11 -0.97
CA VAL A 49 -31.29 17.69 -2.01
C VAL A 49 -31.73 18.91 -2.80
#